data_AF-A0A2C6KK60-F1
#
_entry.id   AF-A0A2C6KK60-F1
#
_cell.length_a   1.000
_cell.length_b   1.000
_cell.length_c   1.000
_cell.angle_alpha   90.00
_cell.angle_beta   90.00
_cell.angle_gamma   90.00
#
_symmetry.space_group_name_H-M   'P 1'
#
loop_
_entity.id
_entity.type
_entity.pdbx_description
1 polymer ?
#
loop_
_entity_poly.entity_id
_entity_poly.type
_entity_poly.pdbx_seq_one_letter_code
_entity_poly.pdbx_strand_id
1 'polypeptide(L)'
;MPGLLSKLPYVSAACGGTSLLVYFFPATLLSPAPSLTETSPVLLRFLSTLVNTSFSGLFGSASWVYFVMSPILRNTLSRWKLAEVQSIHFPIFFCASTVLSSALLSTVCYMGVGYSKLHMAAAINVLGNMVNSCYLVPRQISLLKRRCELEEQLGIEKTDTAERAAEVARCATRGGDGDQAAAGLEYQDVVKAFKVHHSLGAAVGFVSFGALLPFLVS
;
A
#
# COMPACT_ATOMS: atom_id res chain seq x y z
N MET A 1 8.31 -0.84 -19.65
CA MET A 1 7.99 -1.80 -18.57
C MET A 1 6.58 -1.62 -17.95
N PRO A 2 5.45 -1.59 -18.69
CA PRO A 2 4.13 -1.34 -18.08
C PRO A 2 3.36 -2.62 -17.69
N GLY A 3 3.75 -3.81 -18.17
CA GLY A 3 2.90 -5.01 -18.15
C GLY A 3 2.82 -5.79 -16.83
N LEU A 4 3.84 -5.69 -15.96
CA LEU A 4 3.87 -6.44 -14.70
C LEU A 4 3.26 -5.64 -13.54
N LEU A 5 3.61 -4.36 -13.42
CA LEU A 5 3.10 -3.49 -12.34
C LEU A 5 1.59 -3.27 -12.45
N SER A 6 1.02 -3.27 -13.67
CA SER A 6 -0.42 -3.15 -13.89
C SER A 6 -1.22 -4.37 -13.41
N LYS A 7 -0.56 -5.52 -13.21
CA LYS A 7 -1.20 -6.75 -12.74
C LYS A 7 -1.23 -6.87 -11.21
N LEU A 8 -0.40 -6.11 -10.50
CA LEU A 8 -0.29 -6.18 -9.04
C LEU A 8 -1.62 -5.94 -8.29
N PRO A 9 -2.49 -4.99 -8.70
CA PRO A 9 -3.81 -4.83 -8.08
C PRO A 9 -4.68 -6.09 -8.16
N TYR A 10 -4.62 -6.83 -9.26
CA TYR A 10 -5.39 -8.06 -9.42
C TYR A 10 -4.86 -9.20 -8.55
N VAL A 11 -3.52 -9.30 -8.41
CA VAL A 11 -2.90 -10.25 -7.48
C VAL A 11 -3.29 -9.93 -6.04
N SER A 12 -3.20 -8.65 -5.64
CA SER A 12 -3.63 -8.18 -4.33
C SER A 12 -5.11 -8.49 -4.07
N ALA A 13 -6.00 -8.15 -5.02
CA ALA A 13 -7.43 -8.44 -4.90
C ALA A 13 -7.74 -9.94 -4.83
N ALA A 14 -7.05 -10.77 -5.62
CA ALA A 14 -7.26 -12.22 -5.60
C ALA A 14 -6.81 -12.83 -4.25
N CYS A 15 -5.60 -12.51 -3.78
CA CYS A 15 -5.08 -13.02 -2.51
C CYS A 15 -5.88 -12.49 -1.31
N GLY A 16 -6.11 -11.17 -1.28
CA GLY A 16 -6.83 -10.51 -0.19
C GLY A 16 -8.30 -10.92 -0.15
N GLY A 17 -8.98 -10.92 -1.30
CA GLY A 17 -10.37 -11.36 -1.39
C GLY A 17 -10.55 -12.81 -0.95
N THR A 18 -9.69 -13.72 -1.41
CA THR A 18 -9.79 -15.15 -1.04
C THR A 18 -9.57 -15.35 0.47
N SER A 19 -8.57 -14.71 1.07
CA SER A 19 -8.31 -14.84 2.51
C SER A 19 -9.42 -14.22 3.37
N LEU A 20 -10.01 -13.10 2.94
CA LEU A 20 -11.17 -12.51 3.61
C LEU A 20 -12.41 -13.39 3.50
N LEU A 21 -12.65 -14.04 2.35
CA LEU A 21 -13.74 -15.00 2.20
C LEU A 21 -13.57 -16.18 3.16
N VAL A 22 -12.35 -16.69 3.33
CA VAL A 22 -12.05 -17.74 4.32
C VAL A 22 -12.33 -17.25 5.74
N TYR A 23 -11.99 -16.00 6.06
CA TYR A 23 -12.23 -15.41 7.37
C TYR A 23 -13.73 -15.21 7.69
N PHE A 24 -14.52 -14.71 6.73
CA PHE A 24 -15.95 -14.44 6.93
C PHE A 24 -16.83 -15.68 6.79
N PHE A 25 -16.45 -16.64 5.96
CA PHE A 25 -17.24 -17.84 5.68
C PHE A 25 -16.44 -19.13 5.85
N PRO A 26 -15.94 -19.41 7.08
CA PRO A 26 -15.09 -20.58 7.33
C PRO A 26 -15.83 -21.90 7.03
N ALA A 27 -17.14 -21.97 7.28
CA ALA A 27 -17.95 -23.18 7.10
C ALA A 27 -18.22 -23.57 5.65
N THR A 28 -18.07 -22.66 4.68
CA THR A 28 -18.37 -22.94 3.25
C THR A 28 -17.13 -23.25 2.41
N LEU A 29 -15.93 -22.96 2.92
CA LEU A 29 -14.67 -23.05 2.16
C LEU A 29 -13.63 -23.99 2.78
N LEU A 30 -13.74 -24.29 4.08
CA LEU A 30 -12.89 -25.25 4.75
C LEU A 30 -13.74 -26.49 5.07
N SER A 31 -13.29 -27.67 4.61
CA SER A 31 -13.68 -28.93 5.26
C SER A 31 -13.48 -28.79 6.77
N PRO A 32 -14.27 -29.48 7.62
CA PRO A 32 -14.21 -29.32 9.07
C PRO A 32 -12.74 -29.34 9.50
N ALA A 33 -12.29 -28.23 10.10
CA ALA A 33 -10.90 -28.06 10.47
C ALA A 33 -10.47 -29.31 11.25
N PRO A 34 -9.34 -29.94 10.89
CA PRO A 34 -8.91 -31.14 11.59
C PRO A 34 -8.86 -30.79 13.07
N SER A 35 -9.51 -31.63 13.88
CA SER A 35 -9.39 -31.53 15.33
C SER A 35 -7.90 -31.45 15.67
N LEU A 36 -7.48 -30.66 16.66
CA LEU A 36 -6.05 -30.52 17.04
C LEU A 36 -5.35 -31.89 17.23
N THR A 37 -6.14 -32.92 17.54
CA THR A 37 -5.78 -34.33 17.65
C THR A 37 -5.39 -35.04 16.34
N GLU A 38 -5.72 -34.50 15.17
CA GLU A 38 -5.45 -35.08 13.83
C GLU A 38 -4.34 -34.34 13.05
N THR A 39 -3.92 -33.15 13.51
CA THR A 39 -2.84 -32.39 12.88
C THR A 39 -1.47 -33.00 13.15
N SER A 40 -0.79 -33.48 12.11
CA SER A 40 0.59 -33.96 12.21
C SER A 40 1.52 -32.88 12.79
N PRO A 41 2.48 -33.24 13.68
CA PRO A 41 3.43 -32.29 14.25
C PRO A 41 4.29 -31.58 13.18
N VAL A 42 4.47 -32.20 12.01
CA VAL A 42 5.16 -31.58 10.87
C VAL A 42 4.34 -30.43 10.28
N LEU A 43 3.03 -30.63 10.12
CA LEU A 43 2.12 -29.60 9.61
C LEU A 43 2.03 -28.43 10.58
N LEU A 44 1.95 -28.69 11.89
CA LEU A 44 1.94 -27.63 12.90
C LEU A 44 3.20 -26.77 12.87
N ARG A 45 4.38 -27.38 12.71
CA ARG A 45 5.65 -26.66 12.54
C ARG A 45 5.68 -25.83 11.27
N PHE A 46 5.14 -26.35 10.17
CA PHE A 46 5.04 -25.63 8.92
C PHE A 46 4.15 -24.40 9.05
N LEU A 47 2.95 -24.55 9.63
CA LEU A 47 2.01 -23.44 9.85
C LEU A 47 2.60 -22.38 10.79
N SER A 48 3.23 -22.79 11.89
CA SER A 48 3.92 -21.87 12.81
C SER A 48 5.04 -21.09 12.10
N THR A 49 5.84 -21.77 11.28
CA THR A 49 6.87 -21.13 10.46
C THR A 49 6.27 -20.11 9.49
N LEU A 50 5.14 -20.43 8.87
CA LEU A 50 4.45 -19.54 7.94
C LEU A 50 3.86 -18.31 8.63
N VAL A 51 3.27 -18.46 9.82
CA VAL A 51 2.81 -17.34 10.66
C VAL A 51 3.98 -16.42 10.99
N ASN A 52 5.07 -16.97 11.54
CA ASN A 52 6.24 -16.18 11.96
C ASN A 52 6.91 -15.46 10.79
N THR A 53 7.07 -16.14 9.65
CA THR A 53 7.69 -15.57 8.45
C THR A 53 6.81 -14.47 7.85
N SER A 54 5.49 -14.71 7.78
CA SER A 54 4.54 -13.72 7.25
C SER A 54 4.47 -12.50 8.15
N PHE A 55 4.36 -12.69 9.48
CA PHE A 55 4.36 -11.61 10.45
C PHE A 55 5.67 -10.81 10.42
N SER A 56 6.82 -11.48 10.47
CA SER A 56 8.13 -10.82 10.43
C SER A 56 8.36 -10.07 9.12
N GLY A 57 7.96 -10.67 7.99
CA GLY A 57 8.02 -10.03 6.68
C GLY A 57 7.15 -8.78 6.59
N LEU A 58 5.90 -8.85 7.08
CA LEU A 58 4.98 -7.71 7.13
C LEU A 58 5.50 -6.59 8.03
N PHE A 59 5.78 -6.93 9.28
CA PHE A 59 6.18 -5.97 10.30
C PHE A 59 7.55 -5.36 9.98
N GLY A 60 8.52 -6.19 9.60
CA GLY A 60 9.88 -5.77 9.28
C GLY A 60 9.92 -4.88 8.03
N SER A 61 9.22 -5.28 6.96
CA SER A 61 9.17 -4.46 5.73
C SER A 61 8.44 -3.14 5.97
N ALA A 62 7.33 -3.13 6.71
CA ALA A 62 6.61 -1.91 7.05
C ALA A 62 7.47 -0.97 7.92
N SER A 63 8.16 -1.51 8.93
CA SER A 63 9.07 -0.74 9.78
C SER A 63 10.19 -0.09 8.95
N TRP A 64 10.81 -0.88 8.08
CA TRP A 64 11.86 -0.41 7.20
C TRP A 64 11.36 0.68 6.24
N VAL A 65 10.21 0.48 5.60
CA VAL A 65 9.64 1.44 4.64
C VAL A 65 9.24 2.75 5.32
N TYR A 66 8.53 2.70 6.46
CA TYR A 66 8.00 3.89 7.10
C TYR A 66 9.06 4.68 7.88
N PHE A 67 9.96 4.01 8.58
CA PHE A 67 10.88 4.68 9.51
C PHE A 67 12.30 4.87 8.96
N VAL A 68 12.72 4.07 7.97
CA VAL A 68 14.08 4.15 7.43
C VAL A 68 14.08 4.67 6.01
N MET A 69 13.48 3.94 5.07
CA MET A 69 13.52 4.31 3.66
C MET A 69 12.77 5.60 3.36
N SER A 70 11.57 5.80 3.90
CA SER A 70 10.77 6.99 3.58
C SER A 70 11.46 8.31 3.99
N PRO A 71 12.02 8.45 5.21
CA PRO A 71 12.80 9.65 5.57
C PRO A 71 14.05 9.83 4.72
N ILE A 72 14.82 8.75 4.47
CA ILE A 72 16.03 8.82 3.65
C ILE A 72 15.71 9.31 2.24
N LEU A 73 14.73 8.69 1.57
CA LEU A 73 14.34 9.06 0.21
C LEU A 73 13.84 10.50 0.11
N ARG A 74 13.09 10.98 1.11
CA ARG A 74 12.61 12.38 1.15
C ARG A 74 13.74 13.40 1.28
N ASN A 75 14.81 13.04 2.00
CA ASN A 75 15.95 13.95 2.23
C ASN A 75 17.00 13.88 1.12
N THR A 76 17.04 12.79 0.35
CA THR A 76 18.10 12.52 -0.63
C THR A 76 17.69 12.72 -2.08
N LEU A 77 16.40 12.51 -2.41
CA LEU A 77 15.92 12.55 -3.79
C LEU A 77 15.25 13.87 -4.12
N SER A 78 15.44 14.32 -5.35
CA SER A 78 14.61 15.39 -5.92
C SER A 78 13.15 14.96 -5.99
N ARG A 79 12.23 15.93 -6.05
CA ARG A 79 10.78 15.69 -6.15
C ARG A 79 10.40 14.69 -7.24
N TRP A 80 10.97 14.88 -8.43
CA TRP A 80 10.72 14.01 -9.59
C TRP A 80 11.26 12.60 -9.38
N LYS A 81 12.48 12.48 -8.83
CA LYS A 81 13.09 11.17 -8.59
C LYS A 81 12.36 10.42 -7.48
N LEU A 82 11.90 11.13 -6.45
CA LEU A 82 11.06 10.58 -5.39
C LEU A 82 9.74 10.05 -5.96
N ALA A 83 9.07 10.83 -6.82
CA ALA A 83 7.82 10.41 -7.46
C ALA A 83 8.02 9.17 -8.35
N GLU A 84 9.10 9.11 -9.11
CA GLU A 84 9.46 7.95 -9.94
C GLU A 84 9.68 6.71 -9.06
N VAL A 85 10.50 6.82 -8.01
CA VAL A 85 10.78 5.72 -7.08
C VAL A 85 9.50 5.22 -6.42
N GLN A 86 8.65 6.13 -5.92
CA GLN A 86 7.36 5.78 -5.30
C GLN A 86 6.43 5.07 -6.28
N SER A 87 6.40 5.49 -7.55
CA SER A 87 5.53 4.90 -8.58
C SER A 87 5.88 3.44 -8.91
N ILE A 88 7.11 3.01 -8.62
CA ILE A 88 7.58 1.64 -8.84
C ILE A 88 7.47 0.82 -7.55
N HIS A 89 7.95 1.37 -6.43
CA HIS A 89 8.11 0.61 -5.19
C HIS A 89 6.82 0.48 -4.39
N PHE A 90 5.95 1.49 -4.38
CA PHE A 90 4.70 1.42 -3.62
C PHE A 90 3.76 0.31 -4.12
N PRO A 91 3.52 0.14 -5.44
CA PRO A 91 2.71 -0.98 -5.93
C PRO A 91 3.25 -2.34 -5.48
N ILE A 92 4.58 -2.53 -5.56
CA ILE A 92 5.24 -3.78 -5.19
C ILE A 92 5.09 -4.02 -3.69
N PHE A 93 5.38 -3.00 -2.88
CA PHE A 93 5.28 -3.06 -1.42
C PHE A 93 3.87 -3.45 -0.99
N PHE A 94 2.85 -2.70 -1.38
CA PHE A 94 1.48 -2.98 -0.93
C PHE A 94 0.90 -4.29 -1.49
N CYS A 95 1.31 -4.69 -2.69
CA CYS A 95 0.95 -6.02 -3.22
C CYS A 95 1.59 -7.13 -2.38
N ALA A 96 2.90 -7.06 -2.12
CA ALA A 96 3.62 -8.03 -1.30
C ALA A 96 3.05 -8.07 0.14
N SER A 97 2.75 -6.92 0.72
CA SER A 97 2.09 -6.83 2.02
C SER A 97 0.69 -7.45 1.99
N THR A 98 -0.07 -7.30 0.90
CA THR A 98 -1.37 -8.00 0.77
C THR A 98 -1.17 -9.51 0.73
N VAL A 99 -0.20 -10.01 -0.04
CA VAL A 99 0.09 -11.45 -0.13
C VAL A 99 0.50 -12.02 1.23
N LEU A 100 1.45 -11.38 1.92
CA LEU A 100 1.91 -11.84 3.23
C LEU A 100 0.81 -11.75 4.29
N SER A 101 -0.02 -10.70 4.28
CA SER A 101 -1.15 -10.58 5.22
C SER A 101 -2.25 -11.59 4.93
N SER A 102 -2.47 -11.93 3.65
CA SER A 102 -3.40 -13.00 3.26
C SER A 102 -2.88 -14.37 3.70
N ALA A 103 -1.58 -14.63 3.53
CA ALA A 103 -0.96 -15.86 4.01
C ALA A 103 -1.06 -15.96 5.54
N LEU A 104 -0.78 -14.87 6.27
CA LEU A 104 -0.94 -14.80 7.71
C LEU A 104 -2.39 -15.12 8.10
N LEU A 105 -3.37 -14.41 7.55
CA LEU A 105 -4.80 -14.57 7.85
C LEU A 105 -5.28 -16.00 7.58
N SER A 106 -5.03 -16.54 6.38
CA SER A 106 -5.44 -17.90 6.04
C SER A 106 -4.81 -18.95 6.95
N THR A 107 -3.54 -18.77 7.33
CA THR A 107 -2.82 -19.70 8.20
C THR A 107 -3.39 -19.68 9.62
N VAL A 108 -3.63 -18.49 10.19
CA VAL A 108 -4.18 -18.38 11.54
C VAL A 108 -5.64 -18.84 11.60
N CYS A 109 -6.43 -18.63 10.54
CA CYS A 109 -7.77 -19.19 10.40
C CYS A 109 -7.73 -20.72 10.34
N TYR A 110 -6.82 -21.30 9.55
CA TYR A 110 -6.66 -22.75 9.44
C TYR A 110 -6.24 -23.40 10.76
N MET A 111 -5.35 -22.75 11.52
CA MET A 111 -4.90 -23.27 12.81
C MET A 111 -6.02 -23.36 13.85
N GLY A 112 -7.11 -22.59 13.72
CA GLY A 112 -8.33 -22.74 14.54
C GLY A 112 -8.20 -22.49 16.05
N VAL A 113 -7.01 -22.25 16.58
CA VAL A 113 -6.76 -22.07 18.02
C VAL A 113 -6.78 -20.59 18.37
N GLY A 114 -7.49 -20.17 19.43
CA GLY A 114 -7.22 -19.04 20.37
C GLY A 114 -6.75 -17.65 19.90
N TYR A 115 -6.50 -17.42 18.61
CA TYR A 115 -5.80 -16.27 18.04
C TYR A 115 -6.78 -15.22 17.51
N SER A 116 -7.97 -15.08 18.10
CA SER A 116 -9.03 -14.19 17.61
C SER A 116 -8.55 -12.74 17.41
N LYS A 117 -7.66 -12.26 18.29
CA LYS A 117 -7.04 -10.93 18.16
C LYS A 117 -6.09 -10.85 16.96
N LEU A 118 -5.29 -11.89 16.72
CA LEU A 118 -4.36 -11.95 15.58
C LEU A 118 -5.11 -12.14 14.26
N HIS A 119 -6.24 -12.87 14.25
CA HIS A 119 -7.14 -12.97 13.10
C HIS A 119 -7.64 -11.59 12.69
N MET A 120 -8.15 -10.81 13.66
CA MET A 120 -8.63 -9.46 13.41
C MET A 120 -7.50 -8.54 12.92
N ALA A 121 -6.33 -8.59 13.54
CA ALA A 121 -5.17 -7.80 13.12
C ALA A 121 -4.71 -8.15 11.69
N ALA A 122 -4.69 -9.44 11.35
CA ALA A 122 -4.38 -9.90 10.00
C ALA A 122 -5.45 -9.47 8.99
N ALA A 123 -6.74 -9.53 9.33
CA ALA A 123 -7.84 -9.06 8.49
C ALA A 123 -7.76 -7.54 8.23
N ILE A 124 -7.50 -6.74 9.27
CA ILE A 124 -7.25 -5.29 9.12
C ILE A 124 -6.07 -5.05 8.17
N ASN A 125 -4.99 -5.82 8.31
CA ASN A 125 -3.83 -5.71 7.42
C ASN A 125 -4.17 -6.06 5.98
N VAL A 126 -4.90 -7.15 5.73
CA VAL A 126 -5.35 -7.52 4.38
C VAL A 126 -6.16 -6.39 3.77
N LEU A 127 -7.18 -5.90 4.48
CA LEU A 127 -8.04 -4.81 4.02
C LEU A 127 -7.24 -3.53 3.73
N GLY A 128 -6.40 -3.09 4.66
CA GLY A 128 -5.64 -1.85 4.50
C GLY A 128 -4.60 -1.93 3.37
N ASN A 129 -3.92 -3.06 3.22
CA ASN A 129 -2.97 -3.26 2.13
C ASN A 129 -3.67 -3.42 0.77
N MET A 130 -4.84 -4.05 0.73
CA MET A 130 -5.66 -4.16 -0.48
C MET A 130 -6.23 -2.81 -0.91
N VAL A 131 -6.76 -2.00 0.02
CA VAL A 131 -7.20 -0.62 -0.29
C VAL A 131 -6.05 0.20 -0.84
N ASN A 132 -4.85 0.08 -0.26
CA ASN A 132 -3.67 0.75 -0.79
C ASN A 132 -3.28 0.23 -2.19
N SER A 133 -3.16 -1.09 -2.37
CA SER A 133 -2.69 -1.70 -3.61
C SER A 133 -3.68 -1.53 -4.77
N CYS A 134 -4.98 -1.67 -4.50
CA CYS A 134 -6.02 -1.68 -5.54
C CYS A 134 -6.58 -0.29 -5.86
N TYR A 135 -6.55 0.65 -4.90
CA TYR A 135 -7.19 1.95 -5.07
C TYR A 135 -6.23 3.13 -4.87
N LEU A 136 -5.64 3.27 -3.68
CA LEU A 136 -4.91 4.50 -3.34
C LEU A 136 -3.63 4.65 -4.14
N VAL A 137 -2.81 3.60 -4.26
CA VAL A 137 -1.53 3.66 -4.99
C VAL A 137 -1.75 3.84 -6.50
N PRO A 138 -2.65 3.09 -7.18
CA PRO A 138 -2.95 3.37 -8.59
C PRO A 138 -3.42 4.82 -8.81
N ARG A 139 -4.26 5.35 -7.91
CA ARG A 139 -4.73 6.73 -7.98
C ARG A 139 -3.60 7.73 -7.77
N GLN A 140 -2.74 7.53 -6.78
CA GLN A 140 -1.55 8.35 -6.54
C GLN A 140 -0.64 8.38 -7.77
N ILE A 141 -0.39 7.24 -8.42
CA ILE A 141 0.45 7.16 -9.63
C ILE A 141 -0.21 7.90 -10.80
N SER A 142 -1.53 7.76 -10.98
CA SER A 142 -2.24 8.50 -12.04
C SER A 142 -2.13 10.01 -11.85
N LEU A 143 -2.24 10.48 -10.60
CA LEU A 143 -2.11 11.90 -10.25
C LEU A 143 -0.67 12.39 -10.42
N LEU A 144 0.34 11.57 -10.08
CA LEU A 144 1.74 11.91 -10.33
C LEU A 144 2.03 12.03 -11.82
N LYS A 145 1.53 11.11 -12.66
CA LYS A 145 1.68 11.20 -14.13
C LYS A 145 1.04 12.47 -14.67
N ARG A 146 -0.20 12.77 -14.26
CA ARG A 146 -0.90 13.98 -14.70
C ARG A 146 -0.18 15.25 -14.24
N ARG A 147 0.35 15.25 -13.02
CA ARG A 147 1.18 16.33 -12.50
C ARG A 147 2.42 16.55 -13.40
N CYS A 148 3.11 15.48 -13.78
CA CYS A 148 4.28 15.58 -14.66
C CYS A 148 3.94 16.19 -16.03
N GLU A 149 2.82 15.78 -16.63
CA GLU A 149 2.32 16.35 -17.90
C GLU A 149 2.02 17.85 -17.75
N LEU A 150 1.38 18.26 -16.65
CA LEU A 150 1.08 19.66 -16.37
C LEU A 150 2.34 20.48 -16.09
N GLU A 151 3.37 19.89 -15.46
CA GLU A 151 4.67 20.56 -15.27
C GLU A 151 5.35 20.82 -16.60
N GLU A 152 5.28 19.89 -17.55
CA GLU A 152 5.79 20.09 -18.91
C GLU A 152 5.01 21.19 -19.67
N GLN A 153 3.67 21.21 -19.56
CA GLN A 153 2.82 22.24 -20.17
C GLN A 153 3.07 23.64 -19.62
N LEU A 154 3.36 23.74 -18.31
CA LEU A 154 3.64 25.00 -17.63
C LEU A 154 5.12 25.42 -17.70
N GLY A 155 5.98 24.64 -18.37
CA GLY A 155 7.41 24.92 -18.47
C GLY A 155 8.17 24.83 -17.14
N ILE A 156 7.68 24.04 -16.19
CA ILE A 156 8.29 23.84 -14.87
C ILE A 156 9.46 22.86 -15.01
N GLU A 157 10.65 23.27 -14.57
CA GLU A 157 11.84 22.43 -14.68
C GLU A 157 11.83 21.29 -13.65
N LYS A 158 12.50 20.17 -13.99
CA LYS A 158 12.59 19.00 -13.09
C LYS A 158 13.40 19.27 -11.82
N THR A 159 14.27 20.26 -11.88
CA THR A 159 15.09 20.78 -10.78
C THR A 159 14.32 21.74 -9.87
N ASP A 160 13.14 22.19 -10.27
CA ASP A 160 12.38 23.16 -9.49
C ASP A 160 11.86 22.57 -8.18
N THR A 161 11.95 23.39 -7.13
CA THR A 161 11.36 23.07 -5.83
C THR A 161 9.83 22.99 -5.94
N ALA A 162 9.20 22.27 -5.01
CA ALA A 162 7.75 22.19 -4.94
C ALA A 162 7.09 23.58 -4.82
N GLU A 163 7.75 24.50 -4.13
CA GLU A 163 7.31 25.87 -3.94
C GLU A 163 7.37 26.68 -5.23
N ARG A 164 8.48 26.59 -5.97
CA ARG A 164 8.62 27.26 -7.26
C ARG A 164 7.61 26.76 -8.28
N ALA A 165 7.41 25.44 -8.35
CA ALA A 165 6.40 24.84 -9.22
C ALA A 165 4.96 25.28 -8.86
N ALA A 166 4.64 25.38 -7.57
CA ALA A 166 3.35 25.90 -7.12
C ALA A 166 3.17 27.37 -7.48
N GLU A 167 4.23 28.18 -7.42
CA GLU A 167 4.15 29.59 -7.77
C GLU A 167 3.97 29.81 -9.27
N VAL A 168 4.71 29.08 -10.12
CA VAL A 168 4.51 29.10 -11.58
C VAL A 168 3.06 28.76 -11.95
N ALA A 169 2.50 27.71 -11.33
CA ALA A 169 1.10 27.34 -11.55
C ALA A 169 0.11 28.43 -11.11
N ARG A 170 0.34 29.10 -9.98
CA ARG A 170 -0.50 30.22 -9.53
C ARG A 170 -0.42 31.43 -10.46
N CYS A 171 0.77 31.76 -10.94
CA CYS A 171 0.96 32.84 -11.92
C CYS A 171 0.24 32.53 -13.22
N ALA A 172 0.35 31.29 -13.72
CA ALA A 172 -0.38 30.83 -14.90
C ALA A 172 -1.90 30.93 -14.72
N THR A 173 -2.44 30.55 -13.57
CA THR A 173 -3.89 30.70 -13.28
C THR A 173 -4.35 32.16 -13.28
N ARG A 174 -3.52 33.10 -12.85
CA ARG A 174 -3.91 34.52 -12.69
C ARG A 174 -3.70 35.38 -13.93
N GLY A 175 -2.74 35.02 -14.78
CA GLY A 175 -2.33 35.87 -15.91
C GLY A 175 -1.92 35.12 -17.16
N GLY A 176 -2.11 33.79 -17.22
CA GLY A 176 -1.91 33.00 -18.42
C GLY A 176 -3.04 33.17 -19.43
N ASP A 177 -2.79 32.73 -20.66
CA ASP A 177 -3.85 32.55 -21.65
C ASP A 177 -4.87 31.47 -21.21
N GLY A 178 -5.95 31.28 -21.97
CA GLY A 178 -7.01 30.34 -21.58
C GLY A 178 -6.52 28.92 -21.30
N ASP A 179 -5.53 28.44 -22.04
CA ASP A 179 -4.98 27.09 -21.91
C ASP A 179 -3.99 26.99 -20.74
N GLN A 180 -3.12 27.98 -20.57
CA GLN A 180 -2.19 28.06 -19.44
C GLN A 180 -2.91 28.28 -18.11
N ALA A 181 -3.97 29.09 -18.09
CA ALA A 181 -4.78 29.32 -16.90
C ALA A 181 -5.50 28.05 -16.46
N ALA A 182 -6.06 27.29 -17.42
CA ALA A 182 -6.68 25.99 -17.18
C ALA A 182 -5.66 24.97 -16.65
N ALA A 183 -4.48 24.87 -17.26
CA ALA A 183 -3.41 23.97 -16.81
C ALA A 183 -2.92 24.33 -15.40
N GLY A 184 -2.77 25.63 -15.09
CA GLY A 184 -2.39 26.11 -13.76
C GLY A 184 -3.41 25.76 -12.68
N LEU A 185 -4.71 25.86 -13.00
CA LEU A 185 -5.79 25.48 -12.08
C LEU A 185 -5.81 23.96 -11.86
N GLU A 186 -5.72 23.18 -12.95
CA GLU A 186 -5.70 21.72 -12.87
C GLU A 186 -4.48 21.22 -12.08
N TYR A 187 -3.32 21.87 -12.22
CA TYR A 187 -2.13 21.52 -11.45
C TYR A 187 -2.37 21.63 -9.94
N GLN A 188 -3.01 22.72 -9.50
CA GLN A 188 -3.34 22.92 -8.08
C GLN A 188 -4.30 21.84 -7.57
N ASP A 189 -5.30 21.48 -8.37
CA ASP A 189 -6.26 20.43 -8.03
C ASP A 189 -5.60 19.05 -7.96
N VAL A 190 -4.72 18.72 -8.91
CA VAL A 190 -3.96 17.46 -8.92
C VAL A 190 -3.04 17.35 -7.71
N VAL A 191 -2.33 18.43 -7.34
CA VAL A 191 -1.47 18.46 -6.15
C VAL A 191 -2.30 18.27 -4.87
N LYS A 192 -3.45 18.93 -4.76
CA LYS A 192 -4.37 18.79 -3.62
C LYS A 192 -4.91 17.36 -3.54
N ALA A 193 -5.38 16.82 -4.65
CA ALA A 193 -5.88 15.45 -4.74
C ALA A 193 -4.79 14.43 -4.38
N PHE A 194 -3.56 14.62 -4.86
CA PHE A 194 -2.44 13.74 -4.53
C PHE A 194 -2.16 13.75 -3.02
N LYS A 195 -2.12 14.93 -2.40
CA LYS A 195 -1.90 15.07 -0.95
C LYS A 195 -2.96 14.30 -0.15
N VAL A 196 -4.24 14.44 -0.53
CA VAL A 196 -5.34 13.70 0.13
C VAL A 196 -5.15 12.19 0.01
N HIS A 197 -4.90 11.66 -1.19
CA HIS A 197 -4.73 10.23 -1.39
C HIS A 197 -3.45 9.70 -0.73
N HIS A 198 -2.38 10.49 -0.71
CA HIS A 198 -1.13 10.13 -0.04
C HIS A 198 -1.31 10.07 1.48
N SER A 199 -1.95 11.07 2.08
CA SER A 199 -2.26 11.10 3.50
C SER A 199 -3.20 9.95 3.91
N LEU A 200 -4.23 9.67 3.10
CA LEU A 200 -5.14 8.56 3.34
C LEU A 200 -4.40 7.22 3.26
N GLY A 201 -3.54 7.02 2.25
CA GLY A 201 -2.73 5.80 2.12
C GLY A 201 -1.78 5.59 3.29
N ALA A 202 -1.13 6.67 3.74
CA ALA A 202 -0.28 6.65 4.93
C ALA A 202 -1.10 6.30 6.19
N ALA A 203 -2.27 6.91 6.39
CA ALA A 203 -3.12 6.63 7.54
C ALA A 203 -3.58 5.16 7.57
N VAL A 204 -4.04 4.63 6.43
CA VAL A 204 -4.40 3.21 6.30
C VAL A 204 -3.18 2.33 6.59
N GLY A 205 -2.01 2.69 6.07
CA GLY A 205 -0.75 1.98 6.33
C GLY A 205 -0.36 1.96 7.80
N PHE A 206 -0.51 3.08 8.52
CA PHE A 206 -0.23 3.17 9.95
C PHE A 206 -1.25 2.40 10.80
N VAL A 207 -2.52 2.38 10.43
CA VAL A 207 -3.54 1.55 11.10
C VAL A 207 -3.19 0.06 10.95
N SER A 208 -2.85 -0.38 9.73
CA SER A 208 -2.41 -1.76 9.48
C SER A 208 -1.16 -2.11 10.29
N PHE A 209 -0.15 -1.24 10.30
CA PHE A 209 1.07 -1.43 11.09
C PHE A 209 0.77 -1.48 12.59
N GLY A 210 -0.02 -0.53 13.10
CA GLY A 210 -0.41 -0.43 14.50
C GLY A 210 -1.17 -1.64 14.99
N ALA A 211 -2.00 -2.26 14.14
CA ALA A 211 -2.72 -3.49 14.48
C ALA A 211 -1.79 -4.68 14.76
N LEU A 212 -0.56 -4.68 14.24
CA LEU A 212 0.43 -5.74 14.46
C LEU A 212 1.28 -5.53 15.73
N LEU A 213 1.36 -4.30 16.25
CA LEU A 213 2.22 -3.97 17.40
C LEU A 213 1.99 -4.84 18.65
N PRO A 214 0.75 -5.18 19.05
CA PRO A 214 0.53 -5.99 20.25
C PRO A 214 1.15 -7.39 20.17
N PHE A 215 1.47 -7.89 18.98
CA PHE A 215 1.96 -9.24 18.73
C PHE A 215 3.48 -9.33 18.59
N LEU A 216 4.22 -8.24 18.82
CA LEU A 216 5.68 -8.25 18.82
C LEU A 216 6.30 -8.94 20.04
N VAL A 217 5.55 -9.00 21.13
CA VAL A 217 6.02 -9.47 22.45
C VAL A 217 5.13 -10.59 22.99
N SER A 218 4.23 -11.12 22.15
CA SER A 218 3.34 -12.25 22.48
C SER A 218 3.96 -13.56 21.99
#